data_AF-A0A316R8G0-F1
#
_entry.id   AF-A0A316R8G0-F1
#
_cell.length_a   1.000
_cell.length_b   1.000
_cell.length_c   1.000
_cell.angle_alpha   90.00
_cell.angle_beta   90.00
_cell.angle_gamma   90.00
#
_symmetry.space_group_name_H-M   'P 1'
#
loop_
_entity.id
_entity.type
_entity.pdbx_description
1 polymer ?
#
loop_
_entity_poly.entity_id
_entity_poly.type
_entity_poly.pdbx_seq_one_letter_code
_entity_poly.pdbx_strand_id
1 'polypeptide(L)' 'MDEWIAEAIGKMHINKITQVELAQYMGYTRSYISSILIGRRKPPQAKERILGAINEIIAERNN' A
#
# COMPACT_ATOMS: atom_id res chain seq x y z
N MET A 1 11.52 7.97 -8.36
CA MET A 1 10.45 7.32 -7.58
C MET A 1 11.04 7.02 -6.22
N ASP A 2 10.35 7.33 -5.12
CA ASP A 2 10.88 7.12 -3.77
C ASP A 2 11.05 5.60 -3.52
N GLU A 3 12.17 5.16 -2.94
CA GLU A 3 12.51 3.73 -2.82
C GLU A 3 11.45 2.90 -2.08
N TRP A 4 10.82 3.49 -1.07
CA TRP A 4 9.76 2.82 -0.29
C TRP A 4 8.51 2.51 -1.12
N ILE A 5 8.24 3.28 -2.19
CA ILE A 5 7.12 3.02 -3.10
C ILE A 5 7.40 1.74 -3.91
N ALA A 6 8.65 1.57 -4.37
CA ALA A 6 9.06 0.36 -5.06
C ALA A 6 8.99 -0.86 -4.11
N GLU A 7 9.39 -0.70 -2.84
CA GLU A 7 9.21 -1.72 -1.81
C GLU A 7 7.74 -2.10 -1.61
N ALA A 8 6.85 -1.11 -1.46
CA ALA A 8 5.41 -1.34 -1.28
C ALA A 8 4.82 -2.10 -2.48
N ILE A 9 5.12 -1.68 -3.70
CA ILE A 9 4.66 -2.36 -4.93
C ILE A 9 5.22 -3.78 -5.01
N GLY A 10 6.49 -3.99 -4.67
CA GLY A 10 7.12 -5.31 -4.63
C GLY A 10 6.43 -6.26 -3.65
N LYS A 11 6.20 -5.80 -2.41
CA LYS A 11 5.47 -6.58 -1.38
C LYS A 11 4.05 -6.92 -1.82
N MET A 12 3.33 -5.96 -2.38
CA MET A 12 1.98 -6.18 -2.91
C MET A 12 1.99 -7.24 -4.02
N HIS A 13 2.94 -7.18 -4.96
CA HIS A 13 3.04 -8.12 -6.06
C HIS A 13 3.31 -9.55 -5.58
N ILE A 14 4.30 -9.74 -4.70
CA ILE A 14 4.68 -11.05 -4.13
C ILE A 14 3.48 -11.68 -3.40
N ASN A 15 2.73 -10.87 -2.65
CA ASN A 15 1.61 -11.35 -1.84
C ASN A 15 0.26 -11.27 -2.57
N LYS A 16 0.21 -10.93 -3.86
CA LYS A 16 -1.06 -10.77 -4.62
C LYS A 16 -2.05 -9.82 -3.94
N ILE A 17 -1.56 -8.74 -3.32
CA ILE A 17 -2.40 -7.69 -2.73
C ILE A 17 -2.75 -6.68 -3.81
N THR A 18 -4.03 -6.43 -4.01
CA THR A 18 -4.46 -5.47 -5.04
C THR A 18 -4.54 -4.05 -4.47
N GLN A 19 -4.47 -3.03 -5.35
CA GLN A 19 -4.73 -1.64 -4.92
C GLN A 19 -6.17 -1.44 -4.41
N VAL A 20 -7.12 -2.25 -4.87
CA VAL A 20 -8.52 -2.19 -4.41
C VAL A 20 -8.61 -2.70 -2.97
N GLU A 21 -7.97 -3.83 -2.70
CA GLU A 21 -7.91 -4.43 -1.37
C GLU A 21 -7.20 -3.51 -0.37
N LEU A 22 -6.02 -2.98 -0.73
CA LEU A 22 -5.32 -2.02 0.14
C LEU A 22 -6.17 -0.77 0.40
N ALA A 23 -6.90 -0.30 -0.60
CA ALA A 23 -7.80 0.84 -0.45
C ALA A 23 -8.97 0.53 0.51
N GLN A 24 -9.59 -0.64 0.35
CA GLN A 24 -10.67 -1.09 1.23
C GLN A 24 -10.19 -1.24 2.68
N TYR A 25 -9.03 -1.88 2.88
CA TYR A 25 -8.41 -2.06 4.19
C TYR A 25 -8.18 -0.71 4.90
N MET A 26 -7.65 0.27 4.18
CA MET A 26 -7.32 1.58 4.74
C MET A 26 -8.50 2.57 4.77
N GLY A 27 -9.69 2.19 4.29
CA GLY A 27 -10.85 3.09 4.20
C GLY A 27 -10.69 4.23 3.18
N TYR A 28 -9.92 4.01 2.11
CA TYR A 28 -9.66 4.98 1.06
C TYR A 28 -10.21 4.54 -0.31
N THR A 29 -10.19 5.45 -1.28
CA THR A 29 -10.49 5.11 -2.67
C THR A 29 -9.28 4.52 -3.37
N ARG A 30 -9.51 3.63 -4.34
CA ARG A 30 -8.44 3.08 -5.20
C ARG A 30 -7.61 4.19 -5.86
N SER A 31 -8.25 5.27 -6.33
CA SER A 31 -7.57 6.41 -6.96
C SER A 31 -6.63 7.15 -6.00
N TYR A 32 -7.03 7.27 -4.73
CA TYR A 32 -6.19 7.87 -3.69
C TYR A 32 -4.94 7.03 -3.44
N ILE A 33 -5.10 5.72 -3.24
CA ILE A 33 -3.97 4.78 -3.07
C ILE A 33 -3.05 4.79 -4.29
N SER A 34 -3.62 4.73 -5.50
CA SER A 34 -2.84 4.81 -6.75
C SER A 34 -2.03 6.10 -6.83
N SER A 35 -2.63 7.24 -6.46
CA SER A 35 -1.92 8.53 -6.46
C SER A 35 -0.74 8.58 -5.49
N ILE A 36 -0.79 7.83 -4.38
CA ILE A 36 0.33 7.69 -3.44
C ILE A 36 1.40 6.76 -4.03
N LEU A 37 1.00 5.60 -4.56
CA LEU A 37 1.90 4.58 -5.12
C LEU A 37 2.61 5.01 -6.42
N ILE A 38 2.16 6.09 -7.07
CA ILE A 38 2.89 6.72 -8.19
C ILE A 38 3.70 7.95 -7.74
N GLY A 39 3.67 8.28 -6.45
CA GLY A 39 4.38 9.42 -5.87
C GLY A 39 3.75 10.79 -6.15
N ARG A 40 2.55 10.85 -6.75
CA ARG A 40 1.83 12.09 -7.05
C ARG A 40 1.26 12.75 -5.79
N ARG A 41 0.86 11.96 -4.80
CA ARG A 41 0.41 12.42 -3.47
C ARG A 41 1.37 11.94 -2.39
N LYS A 42 1.80 12.84 -1.51
CA LYS A 42 2.71 12.56 -0.40
C LYS A 42 2.09 13.06 0.93
N PRO A 43 1.00 12.42 1.41
CA PRO A 43 0.45 12.80 2.71
C PRO A 43 1.47 12.54 3.82
N PRO A 44 1.34 13.20 4.99
CA PRO A 44 2.17 12.89 6.14
C PRO A 44 2.13 11.39 6.45
N GLN A 45 3.31 10.82 6.74
CA GLN A 45 3.46 9.41 7.12
C GLN A 45 2.97 8.41 6.06
N ALA A 46 2.99 8.79 4.77
CA ALA A 46 2.54 7.92 3.68
C ALA A 46 3.25 6.56 3.68
N LYS A 47 4.56 6.56 3.93
CA LYS A 47 5.39 5.36 3.96
C LYS A 47 4.92 4.40 5.05
N GLU A 48 4.84 4.90 6.28
CA GLU A 48 4.48 4.12 7.46
C GLU A 48 3.07 3.54 7.30
N ARG A 49 2.11 4.35 6.85
CA ARG A 49 0.71 3.92 6.70
C ARG A 49 0.52 2.87 5.60
N ILE A 50 1.18 3.05 4.44
CA ILE A 50 1.05 2.10 3.32
C ILE A 50 1.77 0.78 3.63
N LEU A 51 3.02 0.83 4.07
CA LEU A 51 3.78 -0.38 4.39
C LEU A 51 3.20 -1.11 5.60
N GLY A 52 2.69 -0.38 6.59
CA GLY A 52 1.98 -0.95 7.74
C GLY A 52 0.77 -1.77 7.31
N ALA A 53 -0.15 -1.14 6.56
CA ALA A 53 -1.35 -1.83 6.07
C ALA A 53 -1.02 -3.05 5.19
N ILE A 54 0.01 -2.96 4.34
CA ILE A 54 0.47 -4.12 3.54
C ILE A 54 0.93 -5.26 4.46
N ASN A 55 1.75 -4.96 5.47
CA ASN A 55 2.26 -5.99 6.38
C ASN A 55 1.13 -6.60 7.23
N GLU A 56 0.14 -5.81 7.64
CA GLU A 56 -1.04 -6.29 8.38
C GLU A 56 -1.86 -7.27 7.53
N ILE A 57 -2.16 -6.93 6.26
CA ILE A 57 -2.83 -7.84 5.31
C ILE A 57 -2.04 -9.15 5.13
N ILE A 58 -0.71 -9.07 5.03
CA ILE A 58 0.15 -10.27 4.92
C ILE A 58 0.05 -11.13 6.18
N ALA A 59 0.07 -10.51 7.36
CA ALA A 59 -0.05 -11.22 8.63
C ALA A 59 -1.41 -11.90 8.77
N GLU A 60 -2.50 -11.22 8.42
CA GLU A 60 -3.86 -11.77 8.43
C GLU A 60 -4.02 -13.00 7.51
N ARG A 61 -3.28 -13.06 6.41
CA ARG A 61 -3.32 -14.19 5.46
C ARG A 61 -2.49 -15.40 5.87
N ASN A 62 -1.52 -15.21 6.76
CA ASN A 62 -0.61 -16.27 7.22
C ASN A 62 -1.04 -16.90 8.56
N ASN A 63 -2.07 -16.35 9.20
CA ASN A 63 -2.74 -16.93 10.36
C ASN A 63 -3.88 -17.86 9.94
#